data_AF-A0A6F8XMM1-F1
#
_entry.id   AF-A0A6F8XMM1-F1
#
_cell.length_a   1.000
_cell.length_b   1.000
_cell.length_c   1.000
_cell.angle_alpha   90.00
_cell.angle_beta   90.00
_cell.angle_gamma   90.00
#
_symmetry.space_group_name_H-M   'P 1'
#
loop_
_entity.id
_entity.type
_entity.pdbx_description
1 polymer ?
#
loop_
_entity_poly.entity_id
_entity_poly.type
_entity_poly.pdbx_seq_one_letter_code
_entity_poly.pdbx_strand_id
1 'polypeptide(L)'
;MTDNDATAGEQVTEQVAASQLEHDERPASRTTTEERARRDLQEDPRVQTLVERVTTKLTSYTRQYEAKYAQLTERATRTPYTAMAGPSPPLPVPYLWFDLMVMGPFEPIAPNGPFIAHRIIRAGEPALLLAVLWRNPVSLLGGPSAAQIMSPFQYVVRGRTLDLNSVTSGPVLGPITNMFGGGFINMEVLPVVPIPAPSRAEPRMLEIHVTVDMLGPGPGLPPFAGFATRWFQPDLQPPFLGQPGILPGFLEETPVRVLVYS
;
A
#
# COMPACT_ATOMS: atom_id res chain seq x y z
N MET A 1 64.79 -50.76 9.33
CA MET A 1 65.24 -49.44 9.80
C MET A 1 65.18 -48.52 8.59
N THR A 2 64.08 -47.74 8.51
CA THR A 2 64.06 -46.26 8.43
C THR A 2 64.54 -45.72 7.09
N ASP A 3 63.96 -44.75 6.41
CA ASP A 3 62.74 -43.92 6.42
C ASP A 3 62.84 -43.18 5.06
N ASN A 4 61.81 -43.15 4.22
CA ASN A 4 60.90 -42.02 3.97
C ASN A 4 61.53 -40.66 3.55
N ASP A 5 60.82 -40.00 2.62
CA ASP A 5 60.93 -38.63 2.08
C ASP A 5 61.99 -38.39 0.98
N ALA A 6 61.70 -37.74 -0.16
CA ALA A 6 60.51 -37.04 -0.63
C ALA A 6 60.57 -36.87 -2.18
N THR A 7 59.46 -37.14 -2.87
CA THR A 7 59.13 -36.56 -4.18
C THR A 7 57.62 -36.53 -4.31
N ALA A 8 57.01 -35.43 -3.86
CA ALA A 8 55.61 -35.11 -4.11
C ALA A 8 55.56 -33.65 -4.54
N GLY A 9 55.35 -33.43 -5.83
CA GLY A 9 55.31 -32.07 -6.35
C GLY A 9 55.01 -32.00 -7.84
N GLU A 10 53.99 -32.73 -8.34
CA GLU A 10 53.45 -32.43 -9.68
C GLU A 10 52.12 -33.12 -10.02
N GLN A 11 51.14 -33.19 -9.10
CA GLN A 11 49.78 -33.65 -9.47
C GLN A 11 48.68 -32.98 -8.62
N VAL A 12 48.61 -31.64 -8.61
CA VAL A 12 47.44 -30.93 -8.05
C VAL A 12 47.16 -29.64 -8.83
N THR A 13 46.91 -29.74 -10.14
CA THR A 13 46.41 -28.57 -10.91
C THR A 13 45.44 -28.92 -12.03
N GLU A 14 44.76 -30.07 -11.96
CA GLU A 14 43.84 -30.46 -13.05
C GLU A 14 42.56 -31.16 -12.57
N GLN A 15 42.09 -30.81 -11.36
CA GLN A 15 40.83 -31.38 -10.83
C GLN A 15 39.92 -30.38 -10.10
N VAL A 16 40.13 -29.07 -10.28
CA VAL A 16 39.27 -28.02 -9.71
C VAL A 16 38.39 -27.32 -10.77
N ALA A 17 38.54 -27.65 -12.05
CA ALA A 17 37.82 -26.97 -13.14
C ALA A 17 36.49 -27.63 -13.59
N ALA A 18 36.00 -28.66 -12.89
CA ALA A 18 34.85 -29.45 -13.36
C ALA A 18 33.78 -29.75 -12.29
N SER A 19 33.49 -28.83 -11.37
CA SER A 19 32.38 -28.97 -10.40
C SER A 19 31.65 -27.66 -10.06
N GLN A 20 31.56 -26.73 -11.01
CA GLN A 20 30.79 -25.48 -10.84
C GLN A 20 29.79 -25.22 -11.98
N LEU A 21 29.24 -26.30 -12.57
CA LEU A 21 28.18 -26.21 -13.58
C LEU A 21 27.01 -27.10 -13.18
N GLU A 22 26.36 -26.77 -12.07
CA GLU A 22 24.99 -27.21 -11.83
C GLU A 22 24.32 -26.25 -10.85
N HIS A 23 23.12 -25.80 -11.22
CA HIS A 23 22.20 -24.91 -10.49
C HIS A 23 22.45 -23.39 -10.63
N ASP A 24 22.39 -22.90 -11.86
CA ASP A 24 21.87 -21.56 -12.15
C ASP A 24 20.43 -21.71 -12.67
N GLU A 25 19.50 -22.13 -11.80
CA GLU A 25 18.06 -21.97 -12.04
C GLU A 25 17.72 -20.48 -11.94
N ARG A 26 17.85 -19.79 -13.07
CA ARG A 26 17.43 -18.40 -13.22
C ARG A 26 15.94 -18.24 -12.86
N PRO A 27 15.56 -17.26 -12.02
CA PRO A 27 14.16 -17.02 -11.64
C PRO A 27 13.37 -16.24 -12.72
N ALA A 28 13.57 -16.54 -14.01
CA ALA A 28 12.94 -15.80 -15.12
C ALA A 28 11.45 -16.15 -15.33
N SER A 29 10.98 -17.29 -14.80
CA SER A 29 9.61 -17.79 -14.99
C SER A 29 8.61 -17.24 -13.97
N ARG A 30 9.04 -16.89 -12.75
CA ARG A 30 8.15 -16.35 -11.70
C ARG A 30 7.72 -14.93 -12.00
N THR A 31 8.64 -14.07 -12.43
CA THR A 31 8.38 -12.65 -12.71
C THR A 31 7.30 -12.47 -13.77
N THR A 32 7.32 -13.24 -14.84
CA THR A 32 6.35 -13.10 -15.95
C THR A 32 4.94 -13.53 -15.58
N THR A 33 4.79 -14.51 -14.68
CA THR A 33 3.47 -15.00 -14.24
C THR A 33 2.84 -14.04 -13.23
N GLU A 34 3.64 -13.52 -12.28
CA GLU A 34 3.18 -12.54 -11.30
C GLU A 34 2.85 -11.19 -11.94
N GLU A 35 3.67 -10.74 -12.90
CA GLU A 35 3.41 -9.52 -13.68
C GLU A 35 2.14 -9.65 -14.52
N ARG A 36 1.89 -10.82 -15.11
CA ARG A 36 0.66 -11.09 -15.85
C ARG A 36 -0.56 -11.11 -14.94
N ALA A 37 -0.52 -11.82 -13.82
CA ALA A 37 -1.62 -11.85 -12.86
C ALA A 37 -1.94 -10.45 -12.30
N ARG A 38 -0.91 -9.64 -12.07
CA ARG A 38 -1.03 -8.23 -11.68
C ARG A 38 -1.71 -7.40 -12.77
N ARG A 39 -1.28 -7.55 -14.02
CA ARG A 39 -1.88 -6.85 -15.16
C ARG A 39 -3.34 -7.24 -15.33
N ASP A 40 -3.63 -8.53 -15.29
CA ASP A 40 -4.99 -9.07 -15.43
C ASP A 40 -5.92 -8.51 -14.33
N LEU A 41 -5.44 -8.40 -13.08
CA LEU A 41 -6.20 -7.78 -11.99
C LEU A 41 -6.42 -6.27 -12.17
N GLN A 42 -5.45 -5.55 -12.72
CA GLN A 42 -5.57 -4.12 -13.00
C GLN A 42 -6.53 -3.83 -14.16
N GLU A 43 -6.57 -4.72 -15.14
CA GLU A 43 -7.43 -4.62 -16.33
C GLU A 43 -8.84 -5.21 -16.08
N ASP A 44 -9.07 -5.87 -14.95
CA ASP A 44 -10.37 -6.48 -14.60
C ASP A 44 -11.48 -5.41 -14.42
N PRO A 45 -12.57 -5.47 -15.22
CA PRO A 45 -13.68 -4.52 -15.12
C PRO A 45 -14.35 -4.46 -13.74
N ARG A 46 -14.30 -5.57 -12.97
CA ARG A 46 -14.85 -5.64 -11.61
C ARG A 46 -14.01 -4.82 -10.64
N VAL A 47 -12.68 -4.84 -10.81
CA VAL A 47 -11.74 -4.03 -10.04
C VAL A 47 -11.92 -2.56 -10.39
N GLN A 48 -12.09 -2.24 -11.68
CA GLN A 48 -12.39 -0.86 -12.11
C GLN A 48 -13.70 -0.34 -11.50
N THR A 49 -14.75 -1.17 -11.47
CA THR A 49 -16.03 -0.83 -10.82
C THR A 49 -15.87 -0.58 -9.31
N LEU A 50 -15.04 -1.38 -8.64
CA LEU A 50 -14.71 -1.19 -7.22
C LEU A 50 -13.97 0.13 -7.01
N VAL A 51 -12.91 0.39 -7.79
CA VAL A 51 -12.11 1.62 -7.75
C VAL A 51 -12.99 2.85 -7.99
N GLU A 52 -13.87 2.82 -8.99
CA GLU A 52 -14.79 3.92 -9.30
C GLU A 52 -15.75 4.20 -8.15
N ARG A 53 -16.34 3.15 -7.55
CA ARG A 53 -17.25 3.28 -6.40
C ARG A 53 -16.55 3.91 -5.20
N VAL A 54 -15.36 3.44 -4.88
CA VAL A 54 -14.56 3.96 -3.76
C VAL A 54 -14.16 5.41 -4.05
N THR A 55 -13.68 5.69 -5.26
CA THR A 55 -13.29 7.05 -5.69
C THR A 55 -14.46 8.02 -5.59
N THR A 56 -15.65 7.62 -6.05
CA THR A 56 -16.87 8.43 -5.98
C THR A 56 -17.24 8.76 -4.54
N LYS A 57 -17.20 7.76 -3.64
CA LYS A 57 -17.52 7.95 -2.23
C LYS A 57 -16.51 8.84 -1.51
N LEU A 58 -15.22 8.64 -1.75
CA LEU A 58 -14.19 9.50 -1.16
C LEU A 58 -14.22 10.92 -1.72
N THR A 59 -14.57 11.07 -3.00
CA THR A 59 -14.76 12.38 -3.64
C THR A 59 -15.89 13.15 -2.96
N SER A 60 -17.01 12.49 -2.66
CA SER A 60 -18.13 13.15 -1.98
C SER A 60 -17.77 13.56 -0.54
N TYR A 61 -17.06 12.72 0.22
CA TYR A 61 -16.55 13.11 1.53
C TYR A 61 -15.56 14.27 1.47
N THR A 62 -14.68 14.27 0.47
CA THR A 62 -13.70 15.35 0.30
C THR A 62 -14.37 16.68 -0.01
N ARG A 63 -15.42 16.69 -0.84
CA ARG A 63 -16.22 17.90 -1.10
C ARG A 63 -16.95 18.40 0.14
N GLN A 64 -17.48 17.49 0.96
CA GLN A 64 -18.10 17.86 2.25
C GLN A 64 -17.07 18.47 3.19
N TYR A 65 -15.85 17.93 3.22
CA TYR A 65 -14.72 18.48 3.96
C TYR A 65 -14.39 19.90 3.48
N GLU A 66 -14.23 20.13 2.19
CA GLU A 66 -14.00 21.47 1.62
C GLU A 66 -15.10 22.47 2.02
N ALA A 67 -16.37 22.08 1.84
CA ALA A 67 -17.50 22.93 2.18
C ALA A 67 -17.54 23.29 3.67
N LYS A 68 -17.24 22.33 4.55
CA LYS A 68 -17.15 22.56 6.00
C LYS A 68 -16.05 23.58 6.33
N TYR A 69 -14.87 23.45 5.71
CA TYR A 69 -13.78 24.40 5.95
C TYR A 69 -14.07 25.79 5.40
N ALA A 70 -14.71 25.89 4.23
CA ALA A 70 -15.15 27.18 3.69
C ALA A 70 -16.09 27.91 4.66
N GLN A 71 -17.06 27.20 5.25
CA GLN A 71 -17.97 27.77 6.26
C GLN A 71 -17.24 28.21 7.53
N LEU A 72 -16.24 27.45 7.99
CA LEU A 72 -15.44 27.83 9.16
C LEU A 72 -14.62 29.09 8.89
N THR A 73 -14.01 29.19 7.71
CA THR A 73 -13.28 30.39 7.28
C THR A 73 -14.20 31.60 7.18
N GLU A 74 -15.40 31.45 6.61
CA GLU A 74 -16.40 32.53 6.51
C GLU A 74 -16.90 33.00 7.88
N ARG A 75 -17.10 32.07 8.84
CA ARG A 75 -17.45 32.43 10.22
C ARG A 75 -16.32 33.18 10.92
N ALA A 76 -15.07 32.75 10.69
CA ALA A 76 -13.91 33.42 11.26
C ALA A 76 -13.73 34.84 10.71
N THR A 77 -14.01 35.09 9.43
CA THR A 77 -13.93 36.43 8.83
C THR A 77 -15.12 37.33 9.20
N ARG A 78 -16.31 36.76 9.44
CA ARG A 78 -17.52 37.51 9.84
C ARG A 78 -17.59 37.88 11.32
N THR A 79 -16.81 37.23 12.18
CA THR A 79 -16.80 37.58 13.61
C THR A 79 -15.87 38.78 13.79
N PRO A 80 -16.37 40.01 14.02
CA PRO A 80 -15.51 41.14 14.33
C PRO A 80 -14.74 40.81 15.61
N TYR A 81 -13.42 40.88 15.53
CA TYR A 81 -12.51 40.56 16.62
C TYR A 81 -12.56 41.66 17.69
N THR A 82 -13.63 41.75 18.49
CA THR A 82 -13.67 42.58 19.69
C THR A 82 -13.06 41.81 20.86
N ALA A 83 -11.73 41.64 20.87
CA ALA A 83 -10.93 41.46 22.08
C ALA A 83 -9.43 41.47 21.74
N MET A 84 -8.78 42.56 22.17
CA MET A 84 -7.40 42.68 22.64
C MET A 84 -6.25 42.28 21.71
N ALA A 85 -5.27 43.19 21.64
CA ALA A 85 -3.94 42.95 21.10
C ALA A 85 -3.28 41.73 21.76
N GLY A 86 -3.42 40.58 21.11
CA GLY A 86 -2.71 39.34 21.36
C GLY A 86 -2.80 38.53 20.06
N PRO A 87 -1.73 37.83 19.64
CA PRO A 87 -1.76 37.06 18.41
C PRO A 87 -2.92 36.05 18.51
N SER A 88 -3.94 36.25 17.67
CA SER A 88 -4.97 35.25 17.44
C SER A 88 -4.23 33.96 17.07
N PRO A 89 -4.38 32.86 17.83
CA PRO A 89 -3.73 31.63 17.44
C PRO A 89 -4.26 31.30 16.04
N PRO A 90 -3.41 31.19 15.01
CA PRO A 90 -3.86 30.73 13.71
C PRO A 90 -4.60 29.42 13.98
N LEU A 91 -5.85 29.30 13.51
CA LEU A 91 -6.57 28.03 13.51
C LEU A 91 -5.54 26.97 13.09
N PRO A 92 -5.23 25.97 13.94
CA PRO A 92 -4.19 25.03 13.62
C PRO A 92 -4.63 24.32 12.35
N VAL A 93 -4.06 24.74 11.22
CA VAL A 93 -4.25 24.08 9.94
C VAL A 93 -3.71 22.68 10.19
N PRO A 94 -4.55 21.63 10.16
CA PRO A 94 -4.02 20.29 10.37
C PRO A 94 -3.03 20.05 9.25
N TYR A 95 -1.77 19.90 9.64
CA TYR A 95 -0.59 19.80 8.77
C TYR A 95 -0.54 18.43 8.09
N LEU A 96 -1.67 17.96 7.57
CA LEU A 96 -1.77 16.78 6.71
C LEU A 96 -1.82 17.29 5.29
N TRP A 97 -0.65 17.41 4.66
CA TRP A 97 -0.53 17.74 3.23
C TRP A 97 -1.14 16.64 2.36
N PHE A 98 -0.93 15.40 2.77
CA PHE A 98 -1.51 14.20 2.18
C PHE A 98 -1.66 13.12 3.26
N ASP A 99 -2.47 12.12 2.96
CA ASP A 99 -2.61 10.89 3.74
C ASP A 99 -2.54 9.69 2.78
N LEU A 100 -1.96 8.60 3.25
CA LEU A 100 -1.98 7.30 2.59
C LEU A 100 -2.87 6.38 3.42
N MET A 101 -3.92 5.87 2.80
CA MET A 101 -4.83 4.90 3.39
C MET A 101 -4.74 3.60 2.61
N VAL A 102 -4.95 2.47 3.28
CA VAL A 102 -5.10 1.18 2.62
C VAL A 102 -6.52 0.67 2.85
N MET A 103 -7.12 0.07 1.82
CA MET A 103 -8.42 -0.60 1.90
C MET A 103 -8.29 -2.04 1.43
N GLY A 104 -8.99 -2.95 2.09
CA GLY A 104 -9.00 -4.38 1.77
C GLY A 104 -8.38 -5.25 2.86
N PRO A 105 -7.96 -6.49 2.53
CA PRO A 105 -7.91 -7.06 1.19
C PRO A 105 -9.29 -7.35 0.59
N PHE A 106 -9.35 -7.33 -0.74
CA PHE A 106 -10.53 -7.70 -1.52
C PHE A 106 -10.27 -8.99 -2.29
N GLU A 107 -11.24 -9.91 -2.29
CA GLU A 107 -11.21 -11.21 -2.97
C GLU A 107 -12.58 -11.45 -3.65
N PRO A 108 -12.63 -12.16 -4.79
CA PRO A 108 -13.90 -12.54 -5.40
C PRO A 108 -14.65 -13.59 -4.57
N ILE A 109 -15.95 -13.43 -4.37
CA ILE A 109 -16.79 -14.38 -3.60
C ILE A 109 -16.94 -15.77 -4.26
N ALA A 110 -16.71 -15.84 -5.56
CA ALA A 110 -16.84 -17.01 -6.42
C ALA A 110 -16.07 -16.72 -7.71
N PRO A 111 -15.75 -17.75 -8.54
CA PRO A 111 -15.21 -17.51 -9.87
C PRO A 111 -16.08 -16.49 -10.64
N ASN A 112 -15.47 -15.41 -11.13
CA ASN A 112 -16.13 -14.28 -11.80
C ASN A 112 -17.11 -13.45 -10.94
N GLY A 113 -17.21 -13.69 -9.64
CA GLY A 113 -18.03 -12.90 -8.71
C GLY A 113 -17.45 -11.51 -8.41
N PRO A 114 -18.21 -10.61 -7.77
CA PRO A 114 -17.70 -9.31 -7.34
C PRO A 114 -16.60 -9.46 -6.29
N PHE A 115 -15.64 -8.53 -6.31
CA PHE A 115 -14.67 -8.36 -5.23
C PHE A 115 -15.36 -7.79 -4.01
N ILE A 116 -15.32 -8.53 -2.90
CA ILE A 116 -15.74 -8.03 -1.59
C ILE A 116 -14.54 -8.08 -0.65
N ALA A 117 -14.65 -7.35 0.45
CA ALA A 117 -13.56 -7.32 1.41
C ALA A 117 -13.59 -8.55 2.31
N HIS A 118 -12.41 -9.11 2.54
CA HIS A 118 -12.22 -10.28 3.40
C HIS A 118 -11.06 -10.03 4.37
N ARG A 119 -11.09 -10.68 5.53
CA ARG A 119 -9.95 -10.72 6.47
C ARG A 119 -9.00 -11.89 6.21
N ILE A 120 -9.51 -12.87 5.47
CA ILE A 120 -8.87 -14.14 5.23
C ILE A 120 -8.86 -14.31 3.71
N ILE A 121 -7.68 -14.46 3.12
CA ILE A 121 -7.51 -14.68 1.68
C ILE A 121 -7.35 -16.18 1.44
N ARG A 122 -8.14 -16.76 0.54
CA ARG A 122 -7.92 -18.14 0.11
C ARG A 122 -6.63 -18.24 -0.71
N ALA A 123 -5.80 -19.21 -0.39
CA ALA A 123 -4.58 -19.49 -1.12
C ALA A 123 -4.91 -19.83 -2.59
N GLY A 124 -4.13 -19.27 -3.51
CA GLY A 124 -4.34 -19.44 -4.95
C GLY A 124 -5.43 -18.55 -5.56
N GLU A 125 -6.27 -17.87 -4.78
CA GLU A 125 -7.24 -16.90 -5.29
C GLU A 125 -6.60 -15.52 -5.47
N PRO A 126 -7.02 -14.72 -6.47
CA PRO A 126 -6.53 -13.37 -6.63
C PRO A 126 -7.10 -12.46 -5.54
N ALA A 127 -6.21 -11.75 -4.85
CA ALA A 127 -6.60 -10.73 -3.89
C ALA A 127 -5.89 -9.41 -4.19
N LEU A 128 -6.46 -8.30 -3.71
CA LEU A 128 -5.88 -6.97 -3.92
C LEU A 128 -6.09 -6.07 -2.71
N LEU A 129 -5.22 -5.08 -2.58
CA LEU A 129 -5.36 -3.93 -1.71
C LEU A 129 -5.52 -2.68 -2.57
N LEU A 130 -6.30 -1.71 -2.08
CA LEU A 130 -6.36 -0.38 -2.66
C LEU A 130 -5.52 0.56 -1.80
N ALA A 131 -4.44 1.09 -2.36
CA ALA A 131 -3.69 2.19 -1.76
C ALA A 131 -4.33 3.51 -2.20
N VAL A 132 -4.85 4.26 -1.24
CA VAL A 132 -5.58 5.50 -1.48
C VAL A 132 -4.75 6.66 -0.95
N LEU A 133 -4.29 7.49 -1.88
CA LEU A 133 -3.59 8.74 -1.60
C LEU A 133 -4.61 9.87 -1.62
N TRP A 134 -4.85 10.48 -0.47
CA TRP A 134 -5.68 11.68 -0.35
C TRP A 134 -4.78 12.88 -0.16
N ARG A 135 -4.97 13.94 -0.94
CA ARG A 135 -4.24 15.21 -0.82
C ARG A 135 -5.19 16.29 -0.31
N ASN A 136 -4.73 17.12 0.61
CA ASN A 136 -5.59 18.12 1.22
C ASN A 136 -6.04 19.16 0.18
N PRO A 137 -7.35 19.28 -0.09
CA PRO A 137 -7.87 20.19 -1.10
C PRO A 137 -8.07 21.62 -0.58
N VAL A 138 -7.99 21.86 0.73
CA VAL A 138 -8.22 23.18 1.33
C VAL A 138 -7.01 24.09 1.10
N SER A 139 -7.29 25.33 0.67
CA SER A 139 -6.29 26.36 0.44
C SER A 139 -5.47 26.68 1.69
N LEU A 140 -4.15 26.74 1.53
CA LEU A 140 -3.22 27.13 2.60
C LEU A 140 -3.17 28.66 2.70
N LEU A 141 -3.82 29.25 3.71
CA LEU A 141 -3.72 30.69 4.05
C LEU A 141 -3.89 31.64 2.84
N GLY A 142 -4.89 31.40 1.99
CA GLY A 142 -5.16 32.21 0.79
C GLY A 142 -4.27 31.89 -0.42
N GLY A 143 -3.39 30.89 -0.31
CA GLY A 143 -2.60 30.33 -1.39
C GLY A 143 -3.17 29.01 -1.96
N PRO A 144 -2.39 28.30 -2.80
CA PRO A 144 -2.81 27.02 -3.35
C PRO A 144 -2.97 25.95 -2.26
N SER A 145 -3.83 24.96 -2.51
CA SER A 145 -3.96 23.79 -1.64
C SER A 145 -2.79 22.82 -1.82
N ALA A 146 -2.60 21.91 -0.87
CA ALA A 146 -1.58 20.86 -1.00
C ALA A 146 -1.83 19.99 -2.25
N ALA A 147 -3.09 19.68 -2.56
CA ALA A 147 -3.46 18.98 -3.78
C ALA A 147 -2.98 19.71 -5.04
N GLN A 148 -3.12 21.04 -5.11
CA GLN A 148 -2.65 21.85 -6.23
C GLN A 148 -1.11 21.88 -6.31
N ILE A 149 -0.43 22.07 -5.18
CA ILE A 149 1.05 22.10 -5.11
C ILE A 149 1.65 20.76 -5.56
N MET A 150 1.04 19.65 -5.17
CA MET A 150 1.54 18.29 -5.44
C MET A 150 1.11 17.74 -6.82
N SER A 151 0.20 18.41 -7.53
CA SER A 151 -0.30 17.98 -8.86
C SER A 151 0.78 17.58 -9.87
N PRO A 152 1.92 18.30 -10.01
CA PRO A 152 2.95 17.93 -10.97
C PRO A 152 3.89 16.82 -10.49
N PHE A 153 3.77 16.33 -9.25
CA PHE A 153 4.74 15.39 -8.70
C PHE A 153 4.42 13.96 -9.16
N GLN A 154 5.49 13.21 -9.37
CA GLN A 154 5.44 11.77 -9.47
C GLN A 154 5.51 11.17 -8.07
N TYR A 155 4.87 10.01 -7.90
CA TYR A 155 4.95 9.22 -6.68
C TYR A 155 5.15 7.75 -7.00
N VAL A 156 5.66 7.00 -6.03
CA VAL A 156 5.78 5.55 -6.08
C VAL A 156 5.19 4.91 -4.85
N VAL A 157 4.18 4.07 -5.06
CA VAL A 157 3.59 3.24 -4.00
C VAL A 157 4.27 1.89 -3.94
N ARG A 158 4.65 1.45 -2.75
CA ARG A 158 5.23 0.13 -2.49
C ARG A 158 4.57 -0.53 -1.29
N GLY A 159 4.18 -1.79 -1.46
CA GLY A 159 3.83 -2.70 -0.37
C GLY A 159 4.98 -3.66 -0.08
N ARG A 160 5.39 -3.73 1.18
CA ARG A 160 6.29 -4.77 1.70
C ARG A 160 5.48 -5.70 2.57
N THR A 161 5.64 -7.00 2.38
CA THR A 161 5.00 -7.98 3.25
C THR A 161 6.03 -8.71 4.10
N LEU A 162 5.63 -9.09 5.30
CA LEU A 162 6.39 -9.87 6.25
C LEU A 162 5.58 -11.13 6.58
N ASP A 163 6.20 -12.29 6.42
CA ASP A 163 5.64 -13.55 6.88
C ASP A 163 5.86 -13.66 8.39
N LEU A 164 4.78 -13.65 9.17
CA LEU A 164 4.85 -13.68 10.62
C LEU A 164 5.10 -15.08 11.19
N ASN A 165 4.92 -16.15 10.40
CA ASN A 165 5.20 -17.51 10.87
C ASN A 165 6.71 -17.77 10.91
N SER A 166 7.47 -17.11 10.03
CA SER A 166 8.93 -17.28 9.90
C SER A 166 9.73 -16.01 10.16
N VAL A 167 9.07 -14.85 10.30
CA VAL A 167 9.68 -13.52 10.42
C VAL A 167 10.62 -13.23 9.23
N THR A 168 10.18 -13.60 8.04
CA THR A 168 10.94 -13.42 6.79
C THR A 168 10.20 -12.51 5.82
N SER A 169 10.91 -11.93 4.85
CA SER A 169 10.27 -11.12 3.81
C SER A 169 9.29 -11.95 2.99
N GLY A 170 8.05 -11.47 2.88
CA GLY A 170 7.04 -12.02 1.99
C GLY A 170 7.09 -11.39 0.58
N PRO A 171 6.08 -11.67 -0.25
CA PRO A 171 5.92 -11.06 -1.57
C PRO A 171 5.95 -9.52 -1.54
N VAL A 172 6.49 -8.90 -2.59
CA VAL A 172 6.49 -7.44 -2.74
C VAL A 172 5.26 -7.02 -3.54
N LEU A 173 4.55 -5.99 -3.09
CA LEU A 173 3.42 -5.40 -3.82
C LEU A 173 3.91 -4.10 -4.49
N GLY A 174 3.82 -3.98 -5.81
CA GLY A 174 4.41 -2.84 -6.51
C GLY A 174 5.87 -3.05 -6.91
N PRO A 175 6.63 -1.99 -7.25
CA PRO A 175 6.26 -0.58 -7.19
C PRO A 175 5.18 -0.21 -8.21
N ILE A 176 4.37 0.79 -7.88
CA ILE A 176 3.48 1.48 -8.84
C ILE A 176 3.93 2.92 -8.90
N THR A 177 4.38 3.36 -10.07
CA THR A 177 4.80 4.74 -10.31
C THR A 177 3.72 5.47 -11.09
N ASN A 178 3.29 6.62 -10.61
CA ASN A 178 2.26 7.41 -11.27
C ASN A 178 2.42 8.91 -10.99
N MET A 179 1.62 9.73 -11.64
CA MET A 179 1.52 11.17 -11.39
C MET A 179 0.26 11.51 -10.62
N PHE A 180 0.36 12.50 -9.74
CA PHE A 180 -0.78 12.97 -8.97
C PHE A 180 -1.88 13.59 -9.82
N GLY A 181 -1.53 14.50 -10.73
CA GLY A 181 -2.50 15.25 -11.52
C GLY A 181 -3.40 16.18 -10.69
N GLY A 182 -4.36 16.82 -11.36
CA GLY A 182 -5.17 17.91 -10.80
C GLY A 182 -6.24 17.52 -9.78
N GLY A 183 -6.44 16.23 -9.52
CA GLY A 183 -7.37 15.75 -8.50
C GLY A 183 -6.84 15.90 -7.08
N PHE A 184 -7.57 15.34 -6.12
CA PHE A 184 -7.18 15.25 -4.70
C PHE A 184 -7.21 13.80 -4.17
N ILE A 185 -7.55 12.84 -5.04
CA ILE A 185 -7.53 11.40 -4.75
C ILE A 185 -6.76 10.71 -5.86
N ASN A 186 -5.83 9.86 -5.47
CA ASN A 186 -5.17 8.91 -6.35
C ASN A 186 -5.32 7.53 -5.72
N MET A 187 -5.61 6.52 -6.53
CA MET A 187 -5.85 5.17 -6.05
C MET A 187 -5.05 4.18 -6.88
N GLU A 188 -4.31 3.33 -6.19
CA GLU A 188 -3.47 2.32 -6.80
C GLU A 188 -3.90 0.92 -6.36
N VAL A 189 -4.06 0.03 -7.33
CA VAL A 189 -4.39 -1.38 -7.09
C VAL A 189 -3.10 -2.14 -6.83
N LEU A 190 -2.90 -2.59 -5.59
CA LEU A 190 -1.80 -3.43 -5.16
C LEU A 190 -2.25 -4.89 -5.14
N PRO A 191 -1.96 -5.69 -6.18
CA PRO A 191 -2.33 -7.10 -6.17
C PRO A 191 -1.51 -7.83 -5.11
N VAL A 192 -2.20 -8.63 -4.30
CA VAL A 192 -1.60 -9.65 -3.47
C VAL A 192 -1.43 -10.87 -4.36
N VAL A 193 -0.19 -11.06 -4.84
CA VAL A 193 0.16 -12.18 -5.73
C VAL A 193 -0.34 -13.49 -5.12
N PRO A 194 -0.96 -14.39 -5.90
CA PRO A 194 -1.44 -15.68 -5.40
C PRO A 194 -0.31 -16.41 -4.66
N ILE A 195 -0.46 -16.50 -3.35
CA ILE A 195 0.52 -17.17 -2.51
C ILE A 195 0.23 -18.67 -2.59
N PRO A 196 1.23 -19.51 -2.90
CA PRO A 196 1.05 -20.95 -2.88
C PRO A 196 0.46 -21.40 -1.55
N ALA A 197 -0.46 -22.37 -1.61
CA ALA A 197 -1.01 -22.95 -0.39
C ALA A 197 0.14 -23.43 0.52
N PRO A 198 0.07 -23.16 1.83
CA PRO A 198 1.08 -23.62 2.77
C PRO A 198 1.25 -25.13 2.67
N SER A 199 2.49 -25.61 2.55
CA SER A 199 2.81 -27.04 2.37
C SER A 199 2.43 -27.92 3.56
N ARG A 200 2.00 -27.32 4.69
CA ARG A 200 1.72 -27.98 5.96
C ARG A 200 0.34 -27.65 6.55
N ALA A 201 -0.69 -27.31 5.76
CA ALA A 201 -2.02 -26.97 6.32
C ALA A 201 -2.03 -25.88 7.43
N GLU A 202 -0.89 -25.22 7.66
CA GLU A 202 -0.72 -24.16 8.64
C GLU A 202 -1.07 -22.85 7.95
N PRO A 203 -2.03 -22.06 8.49
CA PRO A 203 -2.38 -20.79 7.90
C PRO A 203 -1.15 -19.85 7.94
N ARG A 204 -0.91 -19.15 6.82
CA ARG A 204 0.21 -18.22 6.68
C ARG A 204 -0.26 -16.82 7.04
N MET A 205 0.33 -16.23 8.07
CA MET A 205 0.00 -14.87 8.47
C MET A 205 0.95 -13.87 7.81
N LEU A 206 0.40 -12.89 7.12
CA LEU A 206 1.16 -11.80 6.51
C LEU A 206 0.85 -10.47 7.19
N GLU A 207 1.91 -9.72 7.46
CA GLU A 207 1.83 -8.29 7.76
C GLU A 207 2.24 -7.50 6.52
N ILE A 208 1.50 -6.44 6.19
CA ILE A 208 1.64 -5.66 4.97
C ILE A 208 1.83 -4.19 5.36
N HIS A 209 2.96 -3.63 4.94
CA HIS A 209 3.31 -2.22 5.09
C HIS A 209 3.24 -1.54 3.73
N VAL A 210 2.43 -0.50 3.61
CA VAL A 210 2.33 0.28 2.38
C VAL A 210 2.97 1.65 2.61
N THR A 211 3.83 2.04 1.67
CA THR A 211 4.60 3.27 1.67
C THR A 211 4.42 4.00 0.36
N VAL A 212 4.59 5.32 0.39
CA VAL A 212 4.63 6.17 -0.79
C VAL A 212 5.86 7.07 -0.74
N ASP A 213 6.60 7.10 -1.85
CA ASP A 213 7.72 8.04 -2.05
C ASP A 213 7.33 9.07 -3.10
N MET A 214 7.57 10.37 -2.83
CA MET A 214 7.36 11.43 -3.82
C MET A 214 8.67 11.69 -4.57
N LEU A 215 8.66 11.49 -5.90
CA LEU A 215 9.87 11.45 -6.72
C LEU A 215 10.18 12.75 -7.50
N GLY A 216 9.52 13.87 -7.20
CA GLY A 216 9.74 15.13 -7.90
C GLY A 216 10.12 16.28 -6.95
N PRO A 217 11.08 17.15 -7.32
CA PRO A 217 11.26 18.41 -6.62
C PRO A 217 10.05 19.31 -6.90
N GLY A 218 9.31 19.65 -5.85
CA GLY A 218 8.36 20.75 -5.90
C GLY A 218 9.06 22.10 -5.81
N PRO A 219 8.38 23.20 -6.17
CA PRO A 219 8.86 24.54 -5.83
C PRO A 219 9.08 24.61 -4.30
N GLY A 220 10.35 24.54 -3.87
CA GLY A 220 10.74 24.64 -2.46
C GLY A 220 10.47 23.43 -1.57
N LEU A 221 10.23 22.23 -2.12
CA LEU A 221 10.01 21.01 -1.31
C LEU A 221 11.10 19.96 -1.54
N PRO A 222 11.79 19.49 -0.48
CA PRO A 222 12.70 18.36 -0.59
C PRO A 222 11.90 17.08 -0.89
N PRO A 223 12.55 15.99 -1.38
CA PRO A 223 11.91 14.69 -1.43
C PRO A 223 11.35 14.30 -0.05
N PHE A 224 10.12 13.82 -0.01
CA PHE A 224 9.48 13.33 1.21
C PHE A 224 8.72 12.02 0.93
N ALA A 225 8.54 11.23 1.97
CA ALA A 225 7.85 9.94 1.93
C ALA A 225 6.77 9.90 3.01
N GLY A 226 5.78 9.04 2.80
CA GLY A 226 4.74 8.74 3.76
C GLY A 226 4.51 7.24 3.88
N PHE A 227 3.87 6.83 4.96
CA PHE A 227 3.39 5.46 5.15
C PHE A 227 1.90 5.50 5.39
N ALA A 228 1.24 4.35 5.20
CA ALA A 228 -0.19 4.26 5.43
C ALA A 228 -0.50 4.49 6.91
N THR A 229 -1.15 5.61 7.24
CA THR A 229 -1.51 5.94 8.62
C THR A 229 -2.87 5.38 9.01
N ARG A 230 -3.69 5.00 8.02
CA ARG A 230 -5.03 4.49 8.22
C ARG A 230 -5.31 3.26 7.36
N TRP A 231 -5.93 2.27 7.98
CA TRP A 231 -6.49 1.12 7.29
C TRP A 231 -8.01 1.15 7.43
N PHE A 232 -8.71 1.31 6.31
CA PHE A 232 -10.15 1.14 6.29
C PHE A 232 -10.49 -0.35 6.25
N GLN A 233 -11.07 -0.83 7.35
CA GLN A 233 -11.66 -2.16 7.44
C GLN A 233 -13.16 -2.05 7.16
N PRO A 234 -13.63 -2.51 6.00
CA PRO A 234 -15.05 -2.60 5.71
C PRO A 234 -15.78 -3.67 6.55
N ASP A 235 -15.05 -4.52 7.28
CA ASP A 235 -15.59 -5.54 8.19
C ASP A 235 -14.73 -5.60 9.47
N LEU A 236 -15.11 -4.83 10.51
CA LEU A 236 -14.39 -4.74 11.79
C LEU A 236 -14.68 -5.94 12.72
N GLN A 237 -15.80 -6.63 12.52
CA GLN A 237 -16.12 -7.90 13.16
C GLN A 237 -17.05 -8.70 12.25
N PRO A 238 -16.58 -9.82 11.70
CA PRO A 238 -17.42 -10.66 10.87
C PRO A 238 -18.50 -11.34 11.76
N PRO A 239 -19.79 -11.32 11.36
CA PRO A 239 -20.90 -11.76 12.21
C PRO A 239 -20.91 -13.28 12.49
N PHE A 240 -20.00 -14.07 11.91
CA PHE A 240 -19.95 -15.51 12.14
C PHE A 240 -19.58 -15.91 13.57
N LEU A 241 -19.06 -14.97 14.38
CA LEU A 241 -18.76 -15.18 15.81
C LEU A 241 -19.98 -14.99 16.72
N GLY A 242 -21.20 -14.85 16.18
CA GLY A 242 -22.41 -14.66 16.98
C GLY A 242 -22.49 -13.32 17.71
N GLN A 243 -21.61 -12.38 17.37
CA GLN A 243 -21.65 -10.99 17.83
C GLN A 243 -22.25 -10.09 16.73
N PRO A 244 -22.99 -9.03 17.09
CA PRO A 244 -23.45 -8.05 16.10
C PRO A 244 -22.23 -7.45 15.40
N GLY A 245 -22.19 -7.56 14.06
CA GLY A 245 -21.05 -7.07 13.28
C GLY A 245 -20.78 -5.59 13.56
N ILE A 246 -19.53 -5.25 13.90
CA ILE A 246 -19.11 -3.86 14.08
C ILE A 246 -19.03 -3.21 12.70
N LEU A 247 -19.66 -2.04 12.59
CA LEU A 247 -19.73 -1.22 11.38
C LEU A 247 -18.31 -0.98 10.77
N PRO A 248 -18.20 -0.77 9.44
CA PRO A 248 -16.97 -0.38 8.79
C PRO A 248 -16.25 0.76 9.52
N GLY A 249 -14.93 0.67 9.69
CA GLY A 249 -14.17 1.68 10.42
C GLY A 249 -12.70 1.73 10.06
N PHE A 250 -12.04 2.82 10.49
CA PHE A 250 -10.62 3.01 10.30
C PHE A 250 -9.86 2.50 11.52
N LEU A 251 -8.80 1.74 11.27
CA LEU A 251 -7.74 1.48 12.23
C LEU A 251 -6.61 2.47 11.95
N GLU A 252 -6.19 3.21 12.98
CA GLU A 252 -5.11 4.19 12.88
C GLU A 252 -3.78 3.54 13.30
N GLU A 253 -2.70 3.92 12.63
CA GLU A 253 -1.30 3.58 12.94
C GLU A 253 -0.99 2.08 13.08
N THR A 254 -1.84 1.22 12.52
CA THR A 254 -1.69 -0.24 12.60
C THR A 254 -1.33 -0.81 11.22
N PRO A 255 -0.30 -1.67 11.09
CA PRO A 255 -0.02 -2.33 9.82
C PRO A 255 -1.18 -3.25 9.41
N VAL A 256 -1.34 -3.45 8.10
CA VAL A 256 -2.40 -4.31 7.57
C VAL A 256 -2.01 -5.77 7.84
N ARG A 257 -2.88 -6.53 8.51
CA ARG A 257 -2.64 -7.96 8.80
C ARG A 257 -3.65 -8.82 8.08
N VAL A 258 -3.17 -9.84 7.40
CA VAL A 258 -3.99 -10.74 6.60
C VAL A 258 -3.62 -12.19 6.87
N LEU A 259 -4.63 -13.05 7.01
CA LEU A 259 -4.45 -14.49 7.12
C LEU A 259 -4.64 -15.12 5.73
N VAL A 260 -3.68 -15.92 5.28
CA VAL A 260 -3.78 -16.72 4.06
C VAL A 260 -3.97 -18.18 4.45
N TYR A 261 -5.00 -18.84 3.91
CA TYR A 261 -5.39 -20.21 4.28
C TYR A 261 -5.70 -21.08 3.08
N SER A 262 -5.58 -22.40 3.23
CA SER A 262 -5.97 -23.41 2.23
C SER A 262 -7.42 -23.84 2.38
#